data_AF-A0A7G9SPI1-F1
#
_entry.id   AF-A0A7G9SPI1-F1
#
_cell.length_a   1.000
_cell.length_b   1.000
_cell.length_c   1.000
_cell.angle_alpha   90.00
_cell.angle_beta   90.00
_cell.angle_gamma   90.00
#
_symmetry.space_group_name_H-M   'P 1'
#
loop_
_entity.id
_entity.type
_entity.pdbx_description
1 polymer ?
#
loop_
_entity_poly.entity_id
_entity_poly.type
_entity_poly.pdbx_seq_one_letter_code
_entity_poly.pdbx_strand_id
1 'polypeptide(L)'
;MSDPARPDATSATGTITRFANGWWPRLRWFLAEFLVIVAGVLVALAVNAWWQGRQERQVEIAYLQQLHVDLQASSQTLADTHALIEGMTRASASVLHQFWRPGQRSDGDLRKLMAEPLRSRRVLPVLGTARSLIASGDLRLIQSTSLRSAIPRYVDAMDAYVSDVARYDETYYQPGVRDVAELFDGSALVAGADLPRDRDYSTYSRPDSTAQPPFPVDLQMLLKDEAVYRAYSKLLIGHRGQANQYRAMQKATAELQAEVTAALASLQR
;
A
#
# COMPACT_ATOMS: atom_id res chain seq x y z
N MET A 1 116.74 52.72 13.84
CA MET A 1 116.36 52.24 12.51
C MET A 1 114.85 52.34 12.42
N SER A 2 114.40 53.37 11.71
CA SER A 2 113.09 53.65 11.10
C SER A 2 111.79 53.08 11.68
N ASP A 3 110.93 54.00 12.13
CA ASP A 3 109.45 54.00 12.02
C ASP A 3 109.04 54.04 10.52
N PRO A 4 107.85 53.55 10.07
CA PRO A 4 106.63 54.38 10.16
C PRO A 4 105.27 53.65 10.31
N ALA A 5 104.38 54.32 11.04
CA ALA A 5 102.99 54.65 10.69
C ALA A 5 101.92 53.54 10.54
N ARG A 6 100.83 53.70 11.31
CA ARG A 6 99.51 53.14 10.99
C ARG A 6 98.42 54.22 11.22
N PRO A 7 97.48 54.45 10.28
CA PRO A 7 96.66 55.65 10.24
C PRO A 7 95.27 55.49 10.88
N ASP A 8 94.59 56.64 10.91
CA ASP A 8 93.45 57.06 11.72
C ASP A 8 92.09 56.38 11.51
N ALA A 9 91.28 56.59 12.56
CA ALA A 9 89.83 56.62 12.69
C ALA A 9 88.98 56.60 11.39
N THR A 10 88.02 55.67 11.37
CA THR A 10 86.73 55.90 10.70
C THR A 10 85.58 55.31 11.52
N SER A 11 84.69 56.23 11.87
CA SER A 11 83.35 56.07 12.40
C SER A 11 82.41 55.40 11.39
N ALA A 12 81.69 54.36 11.82
CA ALA A 12 80.48 53.90 11.16
C ALA A 12 79.61 53.08 12.13
N THR A 13 78.91 53.77 13.03
CA THR A 13 77.80 53.22 13.80
C THR A 13 76.62 53.02 12.84
N GLY A 14 76.59 51.86 12.17
CA GLY A 14 75.50 51.44 11.29
C GLY A 14 74.36 50.82 12.08
N THR A 15 73.44 51.66 12.54
CA THR A 15 72.16 51.27 13.11
C THR A 15 71.28 50.63 12.02
N ILE A 16 71.32 49.30 11.86
CA ILE A 16 70.27 48.56 11.13
C ILE A 16 69.22 48.10 12.14
N THR A 17 68.41 49.05 12.63
CA THR A 17 67.18 48.72 13.35
C THR A 17 65.98 48.89 12.43
N ARG A 18 65.19 47.81 12.37
CA ARG A 18 63.72 47.79 12.13
C ARG A 18 63.23 48.01 10.69
N PHE A 19 63.37 46.98 9.86
CA PHE A 19 62.33 46.63 8.87
C PHE A 19 61.61 45.34 9.31
N ALA A 20 60.94 45.41 10.45
CA ALA A 20 59.92 44.44 10.81
C ALA A 20 58.93 45.17 11.72
N ASN A 21 57.62 44.94 11.51
CA ASN A 21 56.50 45.32 12.38
C ASN A 21 55.58 46.47 11.93
N GLY A 22 55.42 46.71 10.63
CA GLY A 22 54.34 47.59 10.11
C GLY A 22 53.09 46.88 9.58
N TRP A 23 53.24 45.63 9.10
CA TRP A 23 52.21 44.92 8.32
C TRP A 23 51.34 43.93 9.12
N TRP A 24 51.90 43.29 10.14
CA TRP A 24 51.20 42.33 11.01
C TRP A 24 49.90 42.86 11.67
N PRO A 25 49.82 44.13 12.14
CA PRO A 25 48.58 44.67 12.70
C PRO A 25 47.46 44.78 11.65
N ARG A 26 47.81 45.18 10.41
CA ARG A 26 46.87 45.32 9.30
C ARG A 26 46.36 43.96 8.80
N LEU A 27 47.25 42.96 8.75
CA LEU A 27 46.89 41.60 8.38
C LEU A 27 45.93 40.95 9.39
N ARG A 28 46.16 41.15 10.69
CA ARG A 28 45.27 40.66 11.75
C ARG A 28 43.89 41.30 11.70
N TRP A 29 43.82 42.59 11.39
CA TRP A 29 42.57 43.31 11.23
C TRP A 29 41.78 42.82 10.01
N PHE A 30 42.44 42.69 8.86
CA PHE A 30 41.82 42.14 7.65
C PHE A 30 41.34 40.70 7.84
N LEU A 31 42.10 39.85 8.53
CA LEU A 31 41.69 38.48 8.83
C LEU A 31 40.47 38.43 9.77
N ALA A 32 40.41 39.33 10.76
CA ALA A 32 39.25 39.45 11.64
C ALA A 32 37.99 39.87 10.86
N GLU A 33 38.11 40.84 9.95
CA GLU A 33 37.01 41.27 9.09
C GLU A 33 36.53 40.17 8.14
N PHE A 34 37.46 39.45 7.50
CA PHE A 34 37.14 38.30 6.67
C PHE A 34 36.41 37.20 7.46
N LEU A 35 36.89 36.87 8.66
CA LEU A 35 36.25 35.88 9.53
C LEU A 35 34.83 36.30 9.94
N VAL A 36 34.61 37.58 10.21
CA VAL A 36 33.27 38.11 10.54
C VAL A 36 32.32 37.95 9.35
N ILE A 37 32.78 38.27 8.13
CA ILE A 37 31.97 38.11 6.91
C ILE A 37 31.63 36.63 6.67
N VAL A 38 32.63 35.74 6.74
CA VAL A 38 32.43 34.30 6.55
C VAL A 38 31.50 33.72 7.61
N ALA A 39 31.68 34.09 8.88
CA ALA A 39 30.78 33.67 9.96
C ALA A 39 29.34 34.13 9.72
N GLY A 40 29.14 35.37 9.26
CA GLY A 40 27.81 35.89 8.91
C GLY A 40 27.13 35.07 7.81
N VAL A 41 27.86 34.74 6.73
CA VAL A 41 27.33 33.90 5.64
C VAL A 41 27.01 32.49 6.12
N LEU A 42 27.90 31.86 6.90
CA LEU A 42 27.69 30.51 7.42
C LEU A 42 26.47 30.44 8.35
N VAL A 43 26.29 31.45 9.22
CA VAL A 43 25.10 31.53 10.09
C VAL A 43 23.83 31.68 9.27
N ALA A 44 23.82 32.54 8.24
CA ALA A 44 22.66 32.70 7.37
C ALA A 44 22.29 31.39 6.65
N LEU A 45 23.28 30.68 6.10
CA LEU A 45 23.08 29.37 5.47
C LEU A 45 22.57 28.33 6.47
N ALA A 46 23.12 28.31 7.68
CA ALA A 46 22.70 27.38 8.73
C ALA A 46 21.24 27.62 9.16
N VAL A 47 20.84 28.88 9.35
CA VAL A 47 19.46 29.24 9.69
C VAL A 47 18.50 28.85 8.55
N ASN A 48 18.88 29.12 7.30
CA ASN A 48 18.07 28.76 6.14
C ASN A 48 17.91 27.23 6.01
N ALA A 49 19.00 26.47 6.16
CA ALA A 49 18.97 25.01 6.11
C ALA A 49 18.11 24.41 7.24
N TRP A 50 18.19 24.98 8.45
CA TRP A 50 17.36 24.57 9.58
C TRP A 50 15.87 24.84 9.34
N TRP A 51 15.52 26.02 8.82
CA TRP A 51 14.15 26.38 8.48
C TRP A 51 13.58 25.47 7.40
N GLN A 52 14.35 25.22 6.34
CA GLN A 52 13.96 24.30 5.27
C GLN A 52 13.74 22.87 5.79
N GLY A 53 14.66 22.35 6.62
CA GLY A 53 14.48 21.04 7.23
C GLY A 53 13.24 20.93 8.11
N ARG A 54 12.85 22.02 8.79
CA ARG A 54 11.59 22.08 9.54
C ARG A 54 10.36 22.02 8.63
N GLN A 55 10.38 22.73 7.51
CA GLN A 55 9.30 22.70 6.52
C GLN A 55 9.17 21.31 5.89
N GLU A 56 10.27 20.71 5.47
CA GLU A 56 10.30 19.35 4.88
C GLU A 56 9.75 18.31 5.88
N ARG A 57 10.09 18.42 7.17
CA ARG A 57 9.55 17.55 8.22
C ARG A 57 8.04 17.72 8.42
N GLN A 58 7.50 18.93 8.27
CA GLN A 58 6.04 19.14 8.33
C GLN A 58 5.33 18.49 7.14
N VAL A 59 5.92 18.58 5.95
CA VAL A 59 5.39 17.93 4.74
C VAL A 59 5.45 16.40 4.86
N GLU A 60 6.56 15.85 5.37
CA GLU A 60 6.68 14.42 5.66
C GLU A 60 5.58 13.95 6.62
N ILE A 61 5.35 14.66 7.74
CA ILE A 61 4.29 14.30 8.69
C ILE A 61 2.92 14.29 8.02
N ALA A 62 2.61 15.31 7.21
CA ALA A 62 1.34 15.38 6.49
C ALA A 62 1.14 14.19 5.54
N TYR A 63 2.17 13.83 4.77
CA TYR A 63 2.12 12.67 3.88
C TYR A 63 1.96 11.36 4.66
N LEU A 64 2.71 11.17 5.75
CA LEU A 64 2.61 9.95 6.55
C LEU A 64 1.24 9.82 7.24
N GLN A 65 0.63 10.92 7.67
CA GLN A 65 -0.73 10.93 8.21
C GLN A 65 -1.75 10.54 7.15
N GLN A 66 -1.67 11.11 5.95
CA GLN A 66 -2.58 10.78 4.86
C GLN A 66 -2.42 9.33 4.42
N LEU A 67 -1.18 8.85 4.31
CA LEU A 67 -0.88 7.46 4.00
C LEU A 67 -1.42 6.52 5.07
N HIS A 68 -1.33 6.89 6.35
CA HIS A 68 -1.89 6.10 7.44
C HIS A 68 -3.41 5.94 7.31
N VAL A 69 -4.12 7.02 6.96
CA VAL A 69 -5.58 6.99 6.72
C VAL A 69 -5.93 6.09 5.53
N ASP A 70 -5.21 6.21 4.41
CA ASP A 70 -5.41 5.35 3.23
C ASP A 70 -5.22 3.86 3.57
N LEU A 71 -4.20 3.55 4.39
CA LEU A 71 -3.91 2.17 4.82
C LEU A 71 -4.98 1.63 5.78
N GLN A 72 -5.51 2.45 6.68
CA GLN A 72 -6.62 2.06 7.56
C GLN A 72 -7.89 1.74 6.76
N ALA A 73 -8.26 2.60 5.82
CA ALA A 73 -9.42 2.39 4.95
C ALA A 73 -9.27 1.11 4.10
N SER A 74 -8.06 0.89 3.58
CA SER A 74 -7.72 -0.34 2.83
C SER A 74 -7.82 -1.58 3.71
N SER A 75 -7.24 -1.54 4.91
CA SER A 75 -7.22 -2.68 5.85
C SER A 75 -8.62 -3.18 6.17
N GLN A 76 -9.54 -2.28 6.51
CA GLN A 76 -10.94 -2.63 6.79
C GLN A 76 -11.63 -3.26 5.58
N THR A 77 -11.53 -2.60 4.42
CA THR A 77 -12.20 -3.05 3.18
C THR A 77 -11.68 -4.41 2.71
N LEU A 78 -10.36 -4.63 2.83
CA LEU A 78 -9.71 -5.89 2.49
C LEU A 78 -10.10 -7.01 3.46
N ALA A 79 -10.24 -6.70 4.76
CA ALA A 79 -10.69 -7.68 5.75
C ALA A 79 -12.10 -8.18 5.51
N ASP A 80 -13.03 -7.26 5.27
CA ASP A 80 -14.42 -7.61 4.99
C ASP A 80 -14.53 -8.42 3.69
N THR A 81 -13.74 -8.06 2.68
CA THR A 81 -13.74 -8.77 1.41
C THR A 81 -13.10 -10.15 1.53
N HIS A 82 -11.96 -10.28 2.21
CA HIS A 82 -11.34 -11.57 2.47
C HIS A 82 -12.30 -12.52 3.20
N ALA A 83 -12.96 -12.05 4.28
CA ALA A 83 -13.90 -12.87 5.03
C ALA A 83 -15.09 -13.34 4.18
N LEU A 84 -15.59 -12.48 3.29
CA LEU A 84 -16.66 -12.80 2.35
C LEU A 84 -16.24 -13.86 1.34
N ILE A 85 -15.12 -13.66 0.64
CA ILE A 85 -14.62 -14.60 -0.39
C ILE A 85 -14.21 -15.95 0.24
N GLU A 86 -13.70 -15.93 1.47
CA GLU A 86 -13.43 -17.16 2.22
C GLU A 86 -14.73 -17.91 2.55
N GLY A 87 -15.83 -17.19 2.83
CA GLY A 87 -17.17 -17.75 2.94
C GLY A 87 -17.61 -18.48 1.66
N MET A 88 -17.45 -17.85 0.51
CA MET A 88 -17.74 -18.44 -0.81
C MET A 88 -16.86 -19.66 -1.11
N THR A 89 -15.58 -19.61 -0.71
CA THR A 89 -14.64 -20.73 -0.82
C THR A 89 -15.13 -21.94 -0.02
N ARG A 90 -15.51 -21.73 1.24
CA ARG A 90 -16.07 -22.79 2.11
C ARG A 90 -17.39 -23.33 1.58
N ALA A 91 -18.26 -22.46 1.05
CA ALA A 91 -19.51 -22.89 0.43
C ALA A 91 -19.24 -23.78 -0.80
N SER A 92 -18.34 -23.37 -1.70
CA SER A 92 -17.95 -24.14 -2.88
C SER A 92 -17.42 -25.52 -2.51
N ALA A 93 -16.49 -25.59 -1.55
CA ALA A 93 -15.97 -26.86 -1.04
C ALA A 93 -17.07 -27.73 -0.42
N SER A 94 -18.00 -27.11 0.30
CA SER A 94 -19.11 -27.82 0.92
C SER A 94 -20.10 -28.39 -0.10
N VAL A 95 -20.37 -27.70 -1.21
CA VAL A 95 -21.15 -28.25 -2.33
C VAL A 95 -20.43 -29.45 -2.93
N LEU A 96 -19.13 -29.32 -3.22
CA LEU A 96 -18.33 -30.42 -3.77
C LEU A 96 -18.31 -31.65 -2.85
N HIS A 97 -18.31 -31.46 -1.53
CA HIS A 97 -18.44 -32.56 -0.58
C HIS A 97 -19.79 -33.30 -0.67
N GLN A 98 -20.88 -32.63 -1.09
CA GLN A 98 -22.19 -33.30 -1.23
C GLN A 98 -22.21 -34.33 -2.36
N PHE A 99 -21.38 -34.18 -3.39
CA PHE A 99 -21.23 -35.20 -4.44
C PHE A 99 -20.71 -36.55 -3.90
N TRP A 100 -19.95 -36.52 -2.80
CA TRP A 100 -19.42 -37.71 -2.14
C TRP A 100 -20.32 -38.23 -1.02
N ARG A 101 -21.29 -37.42 -0.58
CA ARG A 101 -22.18 -37.70 0.56
C ARG A 101 -23.60 -37.20 0.27
N PRO A 102 -24.27 -37.71 -0.78
CA PRO A 102 -25.59 -37.23 -1.18
C PRO A 102 -26.63 -37.48 -0.08
N GLY A 103 -27.63 -36.61 0.02
CA GLY A 103 -28.75 -36.76 0.96
C GLY A 103 -28.46 -36.39 2.42
N GLN A 104 -27.28 -35.87 2.77
CA GLN A 104 -26.97 -35.46 4.15
C GLN A 104 -27.56 -34.11 4.57
N ARG A 105 -28.04 -33.30 3.62
CA ARG A 105 -28.58 -31.96 3.87
C ARG A 105 -30.01 -31.83 3.39
N SER A 106 -30.78 -30.98 4.06
CA SER A 106 -32.08 -30.55 3.57
C SER A 106 -31.93 -29.77 2.26
N ASP A 107 -32.95 -29.81 1.41
CA ASP A 107 -32.94 -29.06 0.16
C ASP A 107 -32.82 -27.54 0.39
N GLY A 108 -33.42 -27.02 1.46
CA GLY A 108 -33.31 -25.60 1.82
C GLY A 108 -31.87 -25.19 2.14
N ASP A 109 -31.15 -26.02 2.90
CA ASP A 109 -29.74 -25.77 3.22
C ASP A 109 -28.85 -25.93 2.00
N LEU A 110 -29.14 -26.92 1.14
CA LEU A 110 -28.40 -27.16 -0.09
C LEU A 110 -28.57 -26.00 -1.08
N ARG A 111 -29.77 -25.42 -1.21
CA ARG A 111 -30.01 -24.23 -2.04
C ARG A 111 -29.14 -23.05 -1.61
N LYS A 112 -29.13 -22.73 -0.31
CA LYS A 112 -28.29 -21.65 0.23
C LYS A 112 -26.81 -21.90 -0.03
N LEU A 113 -26.37 -23.15 0.16
CA LEU A 113 -24.99 -23.56 -0.04
C LEU A 113 -24.55 -23.45 -1.52
N MET A 114 -25.45 -23.79 -2.44
CA MET A 114 -25.23 -23.71 -3.89
C MET A 114 -25.32 -22.27 -4.42
N ALA A 115 -26.16 -21.42 -3.82
CA ALA A 115 -26.27 -20.02 -4.24
C ALA A 115 -25.06 -19.16 -3.84
N GLU A 116 -24.46 -19.43 -2.68
CA GLU A 116 -23.41 -18.57 -2.13
C GLU A 116 -22.16 -18.42 -3.03
N PRO A 117 -21.62 -19.50 -3.64
CA PRO A 117 -20.51 -19.42 -4.60
C PRO A 117 -20.80 -18.69 -5.91
N LEU A 118 -22.07 -18.38 -6.22
CA LEU A 118 -22.41 -17.68 -7.46
C LEU A 118 -22.24 -16.17 -7.33
N ARG A 119 -21.98 -15.68 -6.11
CA ARG A 119 -21.77 -14.27 -5.81
C ARG A 119 -20.32 -13.87 -6.09
N SER A 120 -20.09 -12.60 -6.38
CA SER A 120 -18.74 -12.03 -6.49
C SER A 120 -18.64 -10.71 -5.74
N ARG A 121 -17.41 -10.37 -5.35
CA ARG A 121 -17.05 -9.05 -4.86
C ARG A 121 -15.61 -8.74 -5.25
N ARG A 122 -15.40 -7.56 -5.84
CA ARG A 122 -14.08 -7.01 -6.12
C ARG A 122 -13.92 -5.68 -5.39
N VAL A 123 -12.80 -5.50 -4.72
CA VAL A 123 -12.42 -4.23 -4.08
C VAL A 123 -10.98 -3.90 -4.43
N LEU A 124 -10.68 -2.60 -4.47
CA LEU A 124 -9.34 -2.10 -4.71
C LEU A 124 -8.81 -1.43 -3.43
N PRO A 125 -7.54 -1.62 -3.06
CA PRO A 125 -6.93 -0.87 -1.97
C PRO A 125 -6.83 0.62 -2.33
N VAL A 126 -6.83 1.48 -1.32
CA VAL A 126 -6.62 2.92 -1.48
C VAL A 126 -5.13 3.17 -1.63
N LEU A 127 -4.70 3.64 -2.80
CA LEU A 127 -3.30 3.87 -3.14
C LEU A 127 -2.98 5.34 -3.44
N GLY A 128 -3.93 6.26 -3.21
CA GLY A 128 -3.85 7.65 -3.65
C GLY A 128 -2.58 8.36 -3.15
N THR A 129 -2.34 8.32 -1.84
CA THR A 129 -1.18 8.99 -1.25
C THR A 129 0.14 8.34 -1.66
N ALA A 130 0.20 7.00 -1.64
CA ALA A 130 1.39 6.25 -2.02
C ALA A 130 1.79 6.51 -3.48
N ARG A 131 0.82 6.51 -4.40
CA ARG A 131 1.04 6.82 -5.82
C ARG A 131 1.42 8.27 -6.03
N SER A 132 0.81 9.20 -5.29
CA SER A 132 1.17 10.62 -5.35
C SER A 132 2.63 10.84 -4.97
N LEU A 133 3.08 10.28 -3.83
CA LEU A 133 4.47 10.34 -3.36
C LEU A 133 5.48 9.83 -4.39
N ILE A 134 5.14 8.75 -5.10
CA ILE A 134 5.98 8.18 -6.16
C ILE A 134 6.00 9.10 -7.38
N ALA A 135 4.82 9.51 -7.85
CA ALA A 135 4.67 10.27 -9.10
C ALA A 135 5.24 11.70 -9.01
N SER A 136 5.14 12.34 -7.84
CA SER A 136 5.69 13.69 -7.62
C SER A 136 7.20 13.68 -7.32
N GLY A 137 7.79 12.52 -7.04
CA GLY A 137 9.16 12.41 -6.55
C GLY A 137 9.34 12.84 -5.09
N ASP A 138 8.25 13.06 -4.36
CA ASP A 138 8.26 13.49 -2.96
C ASP A 138 8.67 12.39 -1.98
N LEU A 139 8.86 11.15 -2.45
CA LEU A 139 9.53 10.11 -1.64
C LEU A 139 10.87 10.57 -1.08
N ARG A 140 11.58 11.51 -1.72
CA ARG A 140 12.82 12.09 -1.19
C ARG A 140 12.64 12.83 0.14
N LEU A 141 11.42 13.31 0.43
CA LEU A 141 11.06 14.02 1.66
C LEU A 141 10.85 13.05 2.84
N ILE A 142 10.62 11.77 2.57
CA ILE A 142 10.50 10.75 3.61
C ILE A 142 11.90 10.40 4.13
N GLN A 143 12.18 10.75 5.38
CA GLN A 143 13.50 10.59 6.00
C GLN A 143 13.83 9.11 6.22
N SER A 144 12.82 8.30 6.53
CA SER A 144 13.01 6.86 6.70
C SER A 144 13.35 6.18 5.37
N THR A 145 14.59 5.70 5.25
CA THR A 145 15.04 4.89 4.11
C THR A 145 14.24 3.59 3.97
N SER A 146 13.78 3.00 5.08
CA SER A 146 12.92 1.81 5.00
C SER A 146 11.60 2.15 4.33
N LEU A 147 10.93 3.22 4.77
CA LEU A 147 9.65 3.66 4.18
C LEU A 147 9.79 4.07 2.72
N ARG A 148 10.88 4.77 2.36
CA ARG A 148 11.17 5.12 0.95
C ARG A 148 11.20 3.89 0.04
N SER A 149 11.71 2.77 0.53
CA SER A 149 11.73 1.50 -0.20
C SER A 149 10.42 0.70 -0.09
N ALA A 150 9.73 0.80 1.05
CA ALA A 150 8.52 0.05 1.33
C ALA A 150 7.32 0.57 0.54
N ILE A 151 7.21 1.89 0.34
CA ILE A 151 6.06 2.51 -0.34
C ILE A 151 5.95 2.06 -1.81
N PRO A 152 6.99 2.16 -2.67
CA PRO A 152 6.92 1.64 -4.03
C PRO A 152 6.64 0.14 -4.08
N ARG A 153 7.35 -0.64 -3.26
CA ARG A 153 7.18 -2.09 -3.17
C ARG A 153 5.75 -2.48 -2.79
N TYR A 154 5.11 -1.73 -1.90
CA TYR A 154 3.71 -1.93 -1.55
C TYR A 154 2.80 -1.67 -2.74
N VAL A 155 2.99 -0.56 -3.47
CA VAL A 155 2.20 -0.25 -4.67
C VAL A 155 2.33 -1.35 -5.72
N ASP A 156 3.57 -1.77 -6.02
CA ASP A 156 3.84 -2.84 -6.99
C ASP A 156 3.17 -4.16 -6.56
N ALA A 157 3.24 -4.50 -5.27
CA ALA A 157 2.58 -5.70 -4.74
C ALA A 157 1.05 -5.62 -4.86
N MET A 158 0.45 -4.46 -4.56
CA MET A 158 -1.01 -4.29 -4.67
C MET A 158 -1.47 -4.43 -6.12
N ASP A 159 -0.75 -3.85 -7.07
CA ASP A 159 -1.07 -3.97 -8.49
C ASP A 159 -0.96 -5.43 -8.98
N ALA A 160 0.06 -6.15 -8.53
CA ALA A 160 0.21 -7.58 -8.82
C ALA A 160 -0.96 -8.41 -8.25
N TYR A 161 -1.31 -8.20 -6.98
CA TYR A 161 -2.41 -8.94 -6.35
C TYR A 161 -3.77 -8.62 -6.98
N VAL A 162 -4.03 -7.37 -7.35
CA VAL A 162 -5.26 -6.97 -8.05
C VAL A 162 -5.34 -7.64 -9.42
N SER A 163 -4.23 -7.68 -10.16
CA SER A 163 -4.15 -8.39 -11.44
C SER A 163 -4.43 -9.89 -11.28
N ASP A 164 -3.88 -10.51 -10.23
CA ASP A 164 -4.12 -11.92 -9.93
C ASP A 164 -5.59 -12.20 -9.58
N VAL A 165 -6.24 -11.33 -8.78
CA VAL A 165 -7.67 -11.43 -8.49
C VAL A 165 -8.48 -11.41 -9.79
N ALA A 166 -8.17 -10.50 -10.72
CA ALA A 166 -8.83 -10.43 -12.03
C ALA A 166 -8.60 -11.72 -12.84
N ARG A 167 -7.37 -12.25 -12.84
CA ARG A 167 -7.05 -13.50 -13.53
C ARG A 167 -7.84 -14.69 -13.00
N TYR A 168 -7.95 -14.84 -11.67
CA TYR A 168 -8.78 -15.91 -11.08
C TYR A 168 -10.26 -15.75 -11.42
N ASP A 169 -10.73 -14.50 -11.50
CA ASP A 169 -12.10 -14.24 -11.86
C ASP A 169 -12.39 -14.68 -13.31
N GLU A 170 -11.57 -14.24 -14.25
CA GLU A 170 -11.73 -14.51 -15.68
C GLU A 170 -11.47 -15.98 -16.04
N THR A 171 -10.49 -16.61 -15.41
CA THR A 171 -10.05 -17.98 -15.76
C THR A 171 -10.95 -19.04 -15.14
N TYR A 172 -11.50 -18.78 -13.95
CA TYR A 172 -12.20 -19.81 -13.17
C TYR A 172 -13.60 -19.40 -12.74
N TYR A 173 -13.77 -18.24 -12.09
CA TYR A 173 -15.07 -17.86 -11.55
C TYR A 173 -16.11 -17.61 -12.65
N GLN A 174 -15.82 -16.74 -13.64
CA GLN A 174 -16.75 -16.43 -14.73
C GLN A 174 -17.14 -17.68 -15.54
N PRO A 175 -16.19 -18.55 -15.95
CA PRO A 175 -16.55 -19.82 -16.56
C PRO A 175 -17.39 -20.72 -15.65
N GLY A 176 -17.09 -20.79 -14.35
CA GLY A 176 -17.89 -21.58 -13.40
C GLY A 176 -19.33 -21.07 -13.27
N VAL A 177 -19.53 -19.76 -13.20
CA VAL A 177 -20.87 -19.14 -13.17
C VAL A 177 -21.63 -19.42 -14.46
N ARG A 178 -20.97 -19.28 -15.61
CA ARG A 178 -21.58 -19.57 -16.91
C ARG A 178 -22.00 -21.04 -17.02
N ASP A 179 -21.11 -21.96 -16.65
CA ASP A 179 -21.41 -23.39 -16.67
C ASP A 179 -22.62 -23.71 -15.77
N VAL A 180 -22.73 -23.09 -14.59
CA VAL A 180 -23.92 -23.23 -13.72
C VAL A 180 -25.18 -22.72 -14.42
N ALA A 181 -25.12 -21.54 -15.03
CA ALA A 181 -26.26 -20.92 -15.71
C ALA A 181 -26.73 -21.70 -16.95
N GLU A 182 -25.82 -22.45 -17.60
CA GLU A 182 -26.15 -23.35 -18.72
C GLU A 182 -26.85 -24.64 -18.25
N LEU A 183 -26.61 -25.07 -17.01
CA LEU A 183 -27.15 -26.32 -16.46
C LEU A 183 -28.51 -26.13 -15.78
N PHE A 184 -28.71 -25.01 -15.09
CA PHE A 184 -29.99 -24.70 -14.45
C PHE A 184 -30.17 -23.22 -14.17
N ASP A 185 -31.44 -22.81 -14.00
CA ASP A 185 -31.77 -21.45 -13.59
C ASP A 185 -31.32 -21.18 -12.14
N GLY A 186 -30.26 -20.39 -11.98
CA GLY A 186 -29.75 -19.97 -10.68
C GLY A 186 -30.78 -19.25 -9.80
N SER A 187 -31.82 -18.65 -10.40
CA SER A 187 -32.92 -18.03 -9.66
C SER A 187 -33.69 -19.05 -8.81
N ALA A 188 -33.72 -20.31 -9.23
CA ALA A 188 -34.36 -21.40 -8.49
C ALA A 188 -33.60 -21.78 -7.20
N LEU A 189 -32.32 -21.42 -7.07
CA LEU A 189 -31.58 -21.55 -5.81
C LEU A 189 -31.96 -20.43 -4.81
N VAL A 190 -32.35 -19.26 -5.32
CA VAL A 190 -32.75 -18.09 -4.53
C VAL A 190 -34.26 -18.09 -4.23
N ALA A 191 -35.04 -18.90 -4.95
CA ALA A 191 -36.50 -18.88 -4.93
C ALA A 191 -37.16 -19.20 -3.56
N GLY A 192 -36.41 -19.73 -2.59
CA GLY A 192 -36.85 -20.00 -1.22
C GLY A 192 -36.15 -19.17 -0.14
N ALA A 193 -35.43 -18.11 -0.51
CA ALA A 193 -34.89 -17.15 0.45
C ALA A 193 -36.00 -16.18 0.91
N ASP A 194 -36.07 -15.89 2.22
CA ASP A 194 -36.91 -14.81 2.77
C ASP A 194 -36.42 -13.46 2.24
N LEU A 195 -36.86 -13.10 1.04
CA LEU A 195 -36.63 -11.78 0.48
C LEU A 195 -37.66 -10.81 1.11
N PRO A 196 -37.24 -9.60 1.54
CA PRO A 196 -38.15 -8.58 2.06
C PRO A 196 -39.30 -8.31 1.08
N ARG A 197 -40.54 -8.28 1.59
CA ARG A 197 -41.76 -8.12 0.79
C ARG A 197 -41.94 -6.73 0.18
N ASP A 198 -41.10 -5.76 0.53
CA ASP A 198 -41.25 -4.34 0.20
C ASP A 198 -40.37 -3.87 -0.98
N ARG A 199 -39.70 -4.77 -1.70
CA ARG A 199 -38.85 -4.38 -2.83
C ARG A 199 -39.67 -3.91 -4.03
N ASP A 200 -39.17 -2.87 -4.68
CA ASP A 200 -39.58 -2.51 -6.03
C ASP A 200 -39.13 -3.61 -7.01
N TYR A 201 -40.10 -4.39 -7.51
CA TYR A 201 -39.87 -5.49 -8.45
C TYR A 201 -39.59 -5.02 -9.88
N SER A 202 -39.64 -3.71 -10.18
CA SER A 202 -39.39 -3.17 -11.53
C SER A 202 -38.00 -3.49 -12.09
N THR A 203 -37.05 -3.82 -11.22
CA THR A 203 -35.66 -4.14 -11.55
C THR A 203 -35.33 -5.63 -11.43
N TYR A 204 -36.31 -6.48 -11.10
CA TYR A 204 -36.11 -7.92 -10.91
C TYR A 204 -36.80 -8.72 -12.01
N SER A 205 -36.12 -9.73 -12.55
CA SER A 205 -36.70 -10.67 -13.51
C SER A 205 -37.78 -11.58 -12.91
N ARG A 206 -37.98 -11.54 -11.58
CA ARG A 206 -38.98 -12.32 -10.84
C ARG A 206 -40.04 -11.40 -10.21
N PRO A 207 -41.34 -11.63 -10.46
CA PRO A 207 -42.40 -10.71 -10.03
C PRO A 207 -42.83 -10.84 -8.55
N ASP A 208 -42.59 -11.98 -7.89
CA ASP A 208 -42.92 -12.23 -6.47
C ASP A 208 -41.99 -13.31 -5.87
N SER A 209 -41.58 -13.15 -4.61
CA SER A 209 -40.77 -14.12 -3.85
C SER A 209 -41.51 -15.44 -3.54
N THR A 210 -42.84 -15.49 -3.68
CA THR A 210 -43.68 -16.68 -3.45
C THR A 210 -43.98 -17.50 -4.71
N ALA A 211 -43.73 -16.96 -5.90
CA ALA A 211 -44.01 -17.64 -7.16
C ALA A 211 -43.01 -18.77 -7.43
N GLN A 212 -43.46 -19.97 -7.80
CA GLN A 212 -42.55 -21.06 -8.17
C GLN A 212 -41.69 -20.65 -9.38
N PRO A 213 -40.39 -21.00 -9.41
CA PRO A 213 -39.56 -20.74 -10.57
C PRO A 213 -40.12 -21.50 -11.79
N PRO A 214 -40.07 -20.91 -12.99
CA PRO A 214 -40.63 -21.53 -14.20
C PRO A 214 -39.96 -22.86 -14.54
N PHE A 215 -38.71 -23.05 -14.09
CA PHE A 215 -37.94 -24.28 -14.25
C PHE A 215 -37.45 -24.77 -12.87
N PRO A 216 -38.26 -25.56 -12.14
CA PRO A 216 -37.85 -26.08 -10.83
C PRO A 216 -36.70 -27.07 -10.97
N VAL A 217 -35.77 -27.03 -10.02
CA VAL A 217 -34.60 -27.92 -9.97
C VAL A 217 -34.70 -28.91 -8.82
N ASP A 218 -34.47 -30.18 -9.17
CA ASP A 218 -34.16 -31.26 -8.24
C ASP A 218 -32.67 -31.23 -7.89
N LEU A 219 -32.36 -30.82 -6.66
CA LEU A 219 -30.99 -30.64 -6.21
C LEU A 219 -30.25 -31.97 -6.06
N GLN A 220 -30.95 -33.04 -5.71
CA GLN A 220 -30.35 -34.37 -5.58
C GLN A 220 -30.01 -34.94 -6.94
N MET A 221 -30.77 -34.59 -7.98
CA MET A 221 -30.43 -34.92 -9.37
C MET A 221 -29.20 -34.12 -9.84
N LEU A 222 -29.11 -32.82 -9.53
CA LEU A 222 -27.92 -32.00 -9.85
C LEU A 222 -26.63 -32.56 -9.23
N LEU A 223 -26.69 -33.10 -8.02
CA LEU A 223 -25.53 -33.72 -7.35
C LEU A 223 -25.08 -35.06 -7.97
N LYS A 224 -25.76 -35.55 -9.01
CA LYS A 224 -25.33 -36.71 -9.80
C LYS A 224 -24.74 -36.29 -11.15
N ASP A 225 -24.76 -35.00 -11.49
CA ASP A 225 -24.29 -34.47 -12.75
C ASP A 225 -22.82 -34.05 -12.67
N GLU A 226 -21.98 -34.65 -13.52
CA GLU A 226 -20.56 -34.32 -13.61
C GLU A 226 -20.31 -32.86 -14.04
N ALA A 227 -21.17 -32.29 -14.89
CA ALA A 227 -21.03 -30.92 -15.34
C ALA A 227 -21.21 -29.94 -14.17
N VAL A 228 -22.15 -30.22 -13.26
CA VAL A 228 -22.35 -29.42 -12.03
C VAL A 228 -21.11 -29.55 -11.14
N TYR A 229 -20.57 -30.75 -10.96
CA TYR A 229 -19.33 -30.95 -10.19
C TYR A 229 -18.16 -30.12 -10.75
N ARG A 230 -17.98 -30.12 -12.07
CA ARG A 230 -16.92 -29.35 -12.75
C ARG A 230 -17.13 -27.85 -12.61
N ALA A 231 -18.37 -27.38 -12.73
CA ALA A 231 -18.70 -25.96 -12.56
C ALA A 231 -18.34 -25.47 -11.15
N TYR A 232 -18.77 -26.18 -10.10
CA TYR A 232 -18.43 -25.83 -8.71
C TYR A 232 -16.95 -26.01 -8.37
N SER A 233 -16.24 -26.91 -9.06
CA SER A 233 -14.79 -27.03 -8.94
C SER A 233 -14.07 -25.78 -9.45
N LYS A 234 -14.54 -25.18 -10.55
CA LYS A 234 -14.02 -23.89 -11.04
C LYS A 234 -14.30 -22.77 -10.05
N LEU A 235 -15.51 -22.68 -9.50
CA LEU A 235 -15.86 -21.69 -8.47
C LEU A 235 -14.94 -21.81 -7.25
N LEU A 236 -14.69 -23.03 -6.76
CA LEU A 236 -13.75 -23.26 -5.66
C LEU A 236 -12.35 -22.75 -5.99
N ILE A 237 -11.83 -23.06 -7.18
CA ILE A 237 -10.48 -22.60 -7.59
C ILE A 237 -10.43 -21.07 -7.66
N GLY A 238 -11.45 -20.45 -8.27
CA GLY A 238 -11.57 -19.00 -8.39
C GLY A 238 -11.58 -18.31 -7.03
N HIS A 239 -12.52 -18.68 -6.15
CA HIS A 239 -12.65 -18.05 -4.83
C HIS A 239 -11.45 -18.31 -3.93
N ARG A 240 -10.91 -19.53 -3.91
CA ARG A 240 -9.70 -19.83 -3.12
C ARG A 240 -8.51 -18.99 -3.59
N GLY A 241 -8.35 -18.85 -4.90
CA GLY A 241 -7.32 -17.99 -5.48
C GLY A 241 -7.50 -16.53 -5.04
N GLN A 242 -8.71 -15.99 -5.19
CA GLN A 242 -9.05 -14.63 -4.78
C GLN A 242 -8.87 -14.40 -3.27
N ALA A 243 -9.31 -15.32 -2.41
CA ALA A 243 -9.15 -15.24 -0.96
C ALA A 243 -7.67 -15.14 -0.57
N ASN A 244 -6.81 -15.97 -1.17
CA ASN A 244 -5.37 -15.92 -0.93
C ASN A 244 -4.78 -14.56 -1.31
N GLN A 245 -5.21 -13.96 -2.42
CA GLN A 245 -4.73 -12.64 -2.84
C GLN A 245 -5.20 -11.54 -1.89
N TYR A 246 -6.46 -11.54 -1.45
CA TYR A 246 -6.93 -10.57 -0.45
C TYR A 246 -6.19 -10.72 0.88
N ARG A 247 -5.91 -11.95 1.33
CA ARG A 247 -5.09 -12.19 2.51
C ARG A 247 -3.68 -11.63 2.36
N ALA A 248 -3.07 -11.77 1.17
CA ALA A 248 -1.75 -11.20 0.87
C ALA A 248 -1.78 -9.67 0.88
N MET A 249 -2.82 -9.07 0.30
CA MET A 249 -3.05 -7.62 0.37
C MET A 249 -3.14 -7.13 1.81
N GLN A 250 -3.99 -7.76 2.64
CA GLN A 250 -4.13 -7.41 4.06
C GLN A 250 -2.79 -7.45 4.80
N LYS A 251 -2.00 -8.50 4.58
CA LYS A 251 -0.68 -8.65 5.23
C LYS A 251 0.26 -7.51 4.83
N ALA A 252 0.37 -7.20 3.54
CA ALA A 252 1.23 -6.13 3.06
C ALA A 252 0.77 -4.74 3.54
N THR A 253 -0.55 -4.50 3.58
CA THR A 253 -1.13 -3.27 4.15
C THR A 253 -0.79 -3.13 5.63
N ALA A 254 -0.93 -4.20 6.41
CA ALA A 254 -0.62 -4.18 7.84
C ALA A 254 0.88 -3.95 8.11
N GLU A 255 1.76 -4.55 7.32
CA GLU A 255 3.21 -4.34 7.41
C GLU A 255 3.59 -2.87 7.16
N LEU A 256 3.11 -2.28 6.06
CA LEU A 256 3.39 -0.88 5.76
C LEU A 256 2.76 0.06 6.81
N GLN A 257 1.55 -0.24 7.28
CA GLN A 257 0.88 0.55 8.30
C GLN A 257 1.68 0.59 9.61
N ALA A 258 2.27 -0.54 10.00
CA ALA A 258 3.13 -0.61 11.19
C ALA A 258 4.38 0.28 11.04
N GLU A 259 5.04 0.25 9.87
CA GLU A 259 6.19 1.12 9.60
C GLU A 259 5.82 2.61 9.61
N VAL A 260 4.70 2.98 8.99
CA VAL A 260 4.20 4.37 8.97
C VAL A 260 3.87 4.85 10.37
N THR A 261 3.23 4.00 11.19
CA THR A 261 2.89 4.33 12.58
C THR A 261 4.15 4.56 13.43
N ALA A 262 5.16 3.70 13.26
CA ALA A 262 6.44 3.84 13.95
C ALA A 262 7.17 5.14 13.55
N ALA A 263 7.16 5.49 12.25
CA ALA A 263 7.75 6.72 11.76
C ALA A 263 7.06 7.97 12.33
N LEU A 264 5.72 8.01 12.31
CA LEU A 264 4.95 9.10 12.92
C LEU A 264 5.28 9.28 14.41
N ALA A 265 5.37 8.19 15.18
CA ALA A 265 5.74 8.23 16.59
C ALA A 265 7.20 8.68 16.83
N SER A 266 8.09 8.48 15.87
CA SER A 266 9.47 8.99 15.93
C SER A 266 9.55 10.50 15.64
N LEU A 267 8.69 11.01 14.75
CA LEU A 267 8.70 12.41 14.33
C LEU A 267 8.03 13.35 15.35
N GLN A 268 7.21 12.81 16.25
CA GLN A 268 6.55 13.55 17.33
C GLN A 268 7.40 13.68 18.62
N ARG A 269 8.55 13.00 18.67
CA ARG A 269 9.57 13.14 19.72
C ARG A 269 10.60 14.20 19.33
#